data_AF-A0A7X5RN14-F1
#
_entry.id   AF-A0A7X5RN14-F1
#
_cell.length_a   1.000
_cell.length_b   1.000
_cell.length_c   1.000
_cell.angle_alpha   90.00
_cell.angle_beta   90.00
_cell.angle_gamma   90.00
#
_symmetry.space_group_name_H-M   'P 1'
#
loop_
_entity.id
_entity.type
_entity.pdbx_description
1 polymer ?
#
loop_
_entity_poly.entity_id
_entity_poly.type
_entity_poly.pdbx_seq_one_letter_code
_entity_poly.pdbx_strand_id
1 'polypeptide(L)'
;RHYGCAIVPARPYKPKDKAKAENAVLIVERWILMRLRRECFYTLAGLNARIKVLMEELNNRPQRLHPGSRREQFELLDKPALMALPGTTYEYIDSKRAKVGPDYHVLYQKHAYSVPHTLVGNTVTIEASGSVVSIYHHNQLVTQHAKSANDGGFSTQKEHMPDSHVK
;
A
#
# COMPACT_ATOMS: atom_id res chain seq x y z
N ARG A 1 8.65 7.99 4.78
CA ARG A 1 8.02 8.27 3.46
C ARG A 1 8.81 7.48 2.41
N HIS A 2 8.18 6.53 1.70
CA HIS A 2 8.91 5.56 0.87
C HIS A 2 9.27 6.08 -0.53
N TYR A 3 8.32 6.70 -1.26
CA TYR A 3 8.51 7.13 -2.65
C TYR A 3 9.02 8.56 -2.84
N GLY A 4 9.37 9.28 -1.76
CA GLY A 4 9.79 10.68 -1.85
C GLY A 4 8.75 11.65 -2.43
N CYS A 5 7.50 11.22 -2.64
CA CYS A 5 6.44 12.04 -3.21
C CYS A 5 5.52 12.62 -2.12
N ALA A 6 5.01 13.82 -2.36
CA ALA A 6 3.94 14.42 -1.57
C ALA A 6 2.61 14.11 -2.24
N ILE A 7 1.67 13.52 -1.50
CA ILE A 7 0.30 13.30 -1.97
C ILE A 7 -0.48 14.56 -1.66
N VAL A 8 -0.92 15.27 -2.72
CA VAL A 8 -1.79 16.44 -2.61
C VAL A 8 -3.16 16.07 -3.15
N PRO A 9 -4.12 15.67 -2.29
CA PRO A 9 -5.44 15.26 -2.74
C PRO A 9 -6.20 16.46 -3.32
N ALA A 10 -6.98 16.20 -4.38
CA ALA A 10 -7.96 17.17 -4.88
C ALA A 10 -9.01 17.47 -3.79
N ARG A 11 -9.51 18.70 -3.74
CA ARG A 11 -10.49 19.08 -2.71
C ARG A 11 -11.82 18.33 -2.92
N PRO A 12 -12.47 17.85 -1.84
CA PRO A 12 -13.80 17.27 -1.94
C PRO A 12 -14.78 18.22 -2.65
N TYR A 13 -15.66 17.67 -3.49
CA TYR A 13 -16.69 18.41 -4.24
C TYR A 13 -16.18 19.52 -5.17
N LYS A 14 -14.90 19.48 -5.56
CA LYS A 14 -14.31 20.41 -6.55
C LYS A 14 -13.86 19.66 -7.81
N PRO A 15 -14.79 19.36 -8.74
CA PRO A 15 -14.50 18.55 -9.93
C PRO A 15 -13.42 19.13 -10.84
N LYS A 16 -13.26 20.46 -10.87
CA LYS A 16 -12.23 21.13 -11.68
C LYS A 16 -10.79 20.75 -11.29
N ASP A 17 -10.56 20.35 -10.04
CA ASP A 17 -9.23 20.00 -9.53
C ASP A 17 -8.71 18.67 -10.12
N LYS A 18 -9.58 17.85 -10.74
CA LYS A 18 -9.24 16.54 -11.34
C LYS A 18 -9.48 16.44 -12.85
N ALA A 19 -9.77 17.56 -13.52
CA ALA A 19 -10.21 17.56 -14.93
C ALA A 19 -9.23 16.89 -15.91
N LYS A 20 -7.91 17.00 -15.68
CA LYS A 20 -6.91 16.34 -16.54
C LYS A 20 -6.95 14.81 -16.43
N ALA A 21 -7.10 14.29 -15.21
CA ALA A 21 -7.17 12.85 -14.96
C ALA A 21 -8.45 12.26 -15.56
N GLU A 22 -9.60 12.93 -15.37
CA GLU A 22 -10.87 12.49 -15.94
C GLU A 22 -10.84 12.47 -17.48
N ASN A 23 -10.29 13.51 -18.11
CA ASN A 23 -10.14 13.54 -19.56
C ASN A 23 -9.23 12.42 -20.08
N ALA A 24 -8.16 12.08 -19.36
CA ALA A 24 -7.30 10.95 -19.72
C ALA A 24 -8.06 9.62 -19.65
N VAL A 25 -8.88 9.40 -18.62
CA VAL A 25 -9.76 8.22 -18.51
C VAL A 25 -10.73 8.16 -19.69
N LEU A 26 -11.41 9.27 -20.01
CA LEU A 26 -12.33 9.31 -21.15
C LEU A 26 -11.66 8.99 -22.48
N ILE A 27 -10.40 9.39 -22.67
CA ILE A 27 -9.62 9.03 -23.87
C ILE A 27 -9.41 7.52 -23.92
N VAL A 28 -8.98 6.91 -22.81
CA VAL A 28 -8.77 5.46 -22.73
C VAL A 28 -10.07 4.70 -22.98
N GLU A 29 -11.17 5.10 -22.35
CA GLU A 29 -12.48 4.46 -22.54
C GLU A 29 -12.94 4.53 -24.00
N ARG A 30 -12.90 5.72 -24.60
CA ARG A 30 -13.34 5.91 -25.99
C ARG A 30 -12.47 5.19 -27.01
N TRP A 31 -11.20 4.96 -26.71
CA TRP A 31 -10.26 4.41 -27.68
C TRP A 31 -10.02 2.92 -27.52
N ILE A 32 -9.87 2.46 -26.27
CA ILE A 32 -9.60 1.07 -25.94
C ILE A 32 -10.93 0.31 -25.83
N LEU A 33 -11.85 0.72 -24.96
CA LEU A 33 -13.09 -0.05 -24.73
C LEU A 33 -13.97 -0.12 -25.99
N MET A 34 -14.04 0.96 -26.77
CA MET A 34 -14.79 0.95 -28.05
C MET A 34 -14.25 -0.02 -29.09
N ARG A 35 -12.97 -0.39 -29.04
CA ARG A 35 -12.39 -1.42 -29.91
C ARG A 35 -12.67 -2.80 -29.38
N LEU A 36 -12.53 -2.98 -28.06
CA LEU A 36 -12.78 -4.25 -27.39
C LEU A 36 -14.23 -4.71 -27.47
N ARG A 37 -15.21 -3.80 -27.65
CA ARG A 37 -16.65 -4.14 -27.67
C ARG A 37 -17.09 -5.16 -28.72
N ARG A 38 -16.24 -5.45 -29.72
CA ARG A 38 -16.50 -6.43 -30.79
C ARG A 38 -15.64 -7.68 -30.65
N GLU A 39 -14.82 -7.77 -29.60
CA GLU A 39 -13.91 -8.88 -29.32
C GLU A 39 -14.44 -9.67 -28.12
N CYS A 40 -14.42 -11.01 -28.22
CA CYS A 40 -14.78 -11.89 -27.11
C CYS A 40 -13.50 -12.43 -26.46
N PHE A 41 -13.45 -12.41 -25.13
CA PHE A 41 -12.33 -12.92 -24.35
C PHE A 41 -12.80 -14.02 -23.40
N TYR A 42 -12.08 -15.14 -23.37
CA TYR A 42 -12.39 -16.28 -22.51
C TYR A 42 -11.53 -16.31 -21.24
N THR A 43 -10.53 -15.42 -21.14
CA THR A 43 -9.67 -15.29 -19.97
C THR A 43 -9.32 -13.83 -19.71
N LEU A 44 -9.11 -13.50 -18.44
CA LEU A 44 -8.61 -12.18 -18.05
C LEU A 44 -7.22 -11.89 -18.63
N ALA A 45 -6.38 -12.92 -18.74
CA ALA A 45 -5.06 -12.81 -19.36
C ALA A 45 -5.14 -12.38 -20.83
N GLY A 46 -6.07 -12.96 -21.60
CA GLY A 46 -6.29 -12.59 -23.01
C GLY A 46 -6.77 -11.15 -23.17
N LEU A 47 -7.72 -10.72 -22.32
CA LEU A 47 -8.18 -9.33 -22.28
C LEU A 47 -7.03 -8.36 -21.95
N ASN A 48 -6.24 -8.67 -20.92
CA ASN A 48 -5.10 -7.84 -20.50
C ASN A 48 -4.03 -7.74 -21.60
N ALA A 49 -3.74 -8.83 -22.30
CA ALA A 49 -2.82 -8.82 -23.43
C ALA A 49 -3.32 -7.89 -24.55
N ARG A 50 -4.62 -7.95 -24.88
CA ARG A 50 -5.20 -7.06 -25.90
C ARG A 50 -5.18 -5.59 -25.48
N ILE A 51 -5.52 -5.30 -24.23
CA ILE A 51 -5.44 -3.94 -23.66
C ILE A 51 -4.02 -3.38 -23.80
N LYS A 52 -2.98 -4.18 -23.51
CA LYS A 52 -1.58 -3.74 -23.64
C LYS A 52 -1.24 -3.30 -25.07
N VAL A 53 -1.68 -4.06 -26.08
CA VAL A 53 -1.49 -3.70 -27.50
C VAL A 53 -2.17 -2.37 -27.82
N LEU A 54 -3.45 -2.22 -27.46
CA LEU A 54 -4.21 -1.00 -27.73
C LEU A 54 -3.68 0.22 -26.97
N MET A 55 -3.12 0.01 -25.78
CA MET A 55 -2.48 1.04 -24.99
C MET A 55 -1.19 1.53 -25.64
N GLU A 56 -0.38 0.62 -26.17
CA GLU A 56 0.84 0.97 -26.91
C GLU A 56 0.49 1.78 -28.17
N GLU A 57 -0.53 1.36 -28.94
CA GLU A 57 -1.03 2.11 -30.10
C GLU A 57 -1.52 3.51 -29.70
N LEU A 58 -2.29 3.63 -28.62
CA LEU A 58 -2.82 4.91 -28.14
C LEU A 58 -1.71 5.87 -27.71
N ASN A 59 -0.66 5.36 -27.07
CA ASN A 59 0.45 6.16 -26.56
C ASN A 59 1.37 6.66 -27.68
N ASN A 60 1.56 5.87 -28.75
CA ASN A 60 2.36 6.24 -29.91
C ASN A 60 1.58 7.04 -30.97
N ARG A 61 0.26 7.16 -30.83
CA ARG A 61 -0.55 7.93 -31.79
C ARG A 61 -0.24 9.43 -31.71
N PRO A 62 -0.06 10.12 -32.86
CA PRO A 62 0.05 11.57 -32.92
C PRO A 62 -1.14 12.28 -32.28
N GLN A 63 -0.86 13.34 -31.54
CA GLN A 63 -1.87 14.15 -30.86
C GLN A 63 -2.27 15.35 -31.73
N ARG A 64 -3.51 15.81 -31.58
CA ARG A 64 -4.00 17.00 -32.30
C ARG A 64 -3.53 18.31 -31.66
N LEU A 65 -3.51 18.35 -30.32
CA LEU A 65 -3.24 19.57 -29.57
C LEU A 65 -1.74 19.83 -29.35
N HIS A 66 -0.95 18.77 -29.35
CA HIS A 66 0.48 18.85 -29.08
C HIS A 66 1.27 18.13 -30.18
N PRO A 67 2.47 18.62 -30.53
CA PRO A 67 3.33 17.94 -31.47
C PRO A 67 3.76 16.58 -30.92
N GLY A 68 3.85 15.59 -31.81
CA GLY A 68 4.22 14.21 -31.47
C GLY A 68 3.10 13.42 -30.77
N SER A 69 3.51 12.31 -30.19
CA SER A 69 2.70 11.33 -29.47
C SER A 69 2.80 11.51 -27.96
N ARG A 70 1.94 10.82 -27.19
CA ARG A 70 2.02 10.85 -25.72
C ARG A 70 3.33 10.26 -25.23
N ARG A 71 3.83 9.21 -25.91
CA ARG A 71 5.10 8.58 -25.61
C ARG A 71 6.26 9.55 -25.77
N GLU A 72 6.32 10.26 -26.89
CA GLU A 72 7.38 11.25 -27.14
C GLU A 72 7.36 12.39 -26.11
N GLN A 73 6.17 12.87 -25.74
CA GLN A 73 6.05 13.89 -24.69
C GLN A 73 6.54 13.38 -23.33
N PHE A 74 6.18 12.15 -22.95
CA PHE A 74 6.65 11.54 -21.71
C PHE A 74 8.17 11.39 -21.68
N GLU A 75 8.76 10.90 -22.77
CA GLU A 75 10.22 10.72 -22.87
C GLU A 75 10.97 12.06 -22.82
N LEU A 76 10.41 13.12 -23.43
CA LEU A 76 11.01 14.44 -23.48
C LEU A 76 10.86 15.23 -22.18
N LEU A 77 9.69 15.18 -21.54
CA LEU A 77 9.33 16.08 -20.44
C LEU A 77 9.33 15.39 -19.08
N ASP A 78 8.63 14.27 -18.97
CA ASP A 78 8.38 13.63 -17.68
C ASP A 78 9.56 12.75 -17.24
N LYS A 79 10.03 11.84 -18.11
CA LYS A 79 11.08 10.88 -17.82
C LYS A 79 12.37 11.49 -17.23
N PRO A 80 12.94 12.60 -17.75
CA PRO A 80 14.12 13.20 -17.14
C PRO A 80 13.85 13.86 -15.78
N ALA A 81 12.59 14.17 -15.47
CA ALA A 81 12.18 14.76 -14.19
C ALA A 81 11.79 13.71 -13.13
N LEU A 82 11.67 12.42 -13.50
CA LEU A 82 11.32 11.35 -12.57
C LEU A 82 12.52 10.94 -11.71
N MET A 83 12.26 10.71 -10.42
CA MET A 83 13.23 10.08 -9.52
C MET A 83 13.30 8.57 -9.76
N ALA A 84 14.46 7.98 -9.47
CA ALA A 84 14.61 6.53 -9.46
C ALA A 84 13.64 5.90 -8.44
N LEU A 85 13.15 4.70 -8.75
CA LEU A 85 12.36 3.93 -7.80
C LEU A 85 13.23 3.53 -6.59
N PRO A 86 12.67 3.53 -5.36
CA PRO A 86 13.37 2.95 -4.21
C PRO A 86 13.77 1.50 -4.49
N GLY A 87 14.94 1.09 -3.99
CA GLY A 87 15.45 -0.27 -4.17
C GLY A 87 14.66 -1.35 -3.44
N THR A 88 13.76 -0.96 -2.55
CA THR A 88 12.83 -1.85 -1.83
C THR A 88 11.40 -1.54 -2.24
N THR A 89 10.52 -2.53 -2.18
CA THR A 89 9.09 -2.32 -2.38
C THR A 89 8.46 -1.61 -1.19
N TYR A 90 7.38 -0.86 -1.42
CA TYR A 90 6.60 -0.30 -0.32
C TYR A 90 6.00 -1.42 0.52
N GLU A 91 6.26 -1.38 1.82
CA GLU A 91 5.63 -2.25 2.79
C GLU A 91 4.53 -1.48 3.53
N TYR A 92 3.31 -2.01 3.46
CA TYR A 92 2.19 -1.47 4.23
C TYR A 92 2.39 -1.78 5.70
N ILE A 93 2.31 -0.74 6.54
CA ILE A 93 2.34 -0.85 7.99
C ILE A 93 0.96 -0.50 8.51
N ASP A 94 0.31 -1.47 9.13
CA ASP A 94 -0.93 -1.27 9.87
C ASP A 94 -0.63 -0.77 11.27
N SER A 95 -1.12 0.43 11.61
CA SER A 95 -0.86 1.06 12.90
C SER A 95 -2.12 1.10 13.76
N LYS A 96 -2.08 0.50 14.94
CA LYS A 96 -3.21 0.41 15.88
C LYS A 96 -2.76 0.67 17.31
N ARG A 97 -3.57 1.36 18.11
CA ARG A 97 -3.38 1.43 19.57
C ARG A 97 -4.10 0.29 20.29
N ALA A 98 -3.46 -0.31 21.27
CA ALA A 98 -4.03 -1.37 22.09
C ALA A 98 -3.64 -1.20 23.56
N LYS A 99 -4.56 -1.54 24.47
CA LYS A 99 -4.26 -1.61 25.90
C LYS A 99 -3.67 -2.98 26.21
N VAL A 100 -2.61 -3.02 27.00
CA VAL A 100 -1.98 -4.26 27.45
C VAL A 100 -2.91 -4.96 28.45
N GLY A 101 -3.24 -6.22 28.16
CA GLY A 101 -4.05 -7.09 29.01
C GLY A 101 -3.33 -7.46 30.32
N PRO A 102 -4.07 -7.95 31.33
CA PRO A 102 -3.48 -8.41 32.59
C PRO A 102 -2.55 -9.62 32.41
N ASP A 103 -2.73 -10.34 31.32
CA ASP A 103 -1.90 -11.46 30.87
C ASP A 103 -0.66 -11.00 30.11
N TYR A 104 -0.24 -9.73 30.19
CA TYR A 104 0.94 -9.16 29.51
C TYR A 104 0.95 -9.33 27.98
N HIS A 105 -0.23 -9.42 27.36
CA HIS A 105 -0.39 -9.49 25.91
C HIS A 105 -1.17 -8.30 25.32
N VAL A 106 -0.94 -8.07 24.03
CA VAL A 106 -1.76 -7.19 23.20
C VAL A 106 -2.32 -7.97 22.02
N LEU A 107 -3.59 -7.74 21.72
CA LEU A 107 -4.28 -8.39 20.62
C LEU A 107 -4.12 -7.58 19.33
N TYR A 108 -3.44 -8.16 18.35
CA TYR A 108 -3.44 -7.67 16.97
C TYR A 108 -4.21 -8.66 16.09
N GLN A 109 -5.24 -8.17 15.40
CA GLN A 109 -6.24 -9.01 14.73
C GLN A 109 -6.84 -10.04 15.70
N LYS A 110 -6.48 -11.32 15.57
CA LYS A 110 -6.92 -12.42 16.43
C LYS A 110 -5.77 -13.18 17.08
N HIS A 111 -4.57 -12.61 17.10
CA HIS A 111 -3.40 -13.24 17.71
C HIS A 111 -2.81 -12.33 18.80
N ALA A 112 -2.47 -12.93 19.93
CA ALA A 112 -1.96 -12.23 21.10
C ALA A 112 -0.43 -12.20 21.08
N TYR A 113 0.16 -11.02 21.22
CA TYR A 113 1.61 -10.83 21.25
C TYR A 113 2.01 -10.30 22.62
N SER A 114 2.98 -10.96 23.24
CA SER A 114 3.45 -10.57 24.58
C SER A 114 4.20 -9.24 24.54
N VAL A 115 4.13 -8.51 25.64
CA VAL A 115 4.94 -7.32 25.94
C VAL A 115 5.47 -7.45 27.37
N PRO A 116 6.55 -6.75 27.75
CA PRO A 116 7.02 -6.75 29.13
C PRO A 116 5.89 -6.49 30.13
N HIS A 117 5.78 -7.35 31.15
CA HIS A 117 4.70 -7.27 32.15
C HIS A 117 4.62 -5.92 32.87
N THR A 118 5.71 -5.15 32.90
CA THR A 118 5.74 -3.77 33.42
C THR A 118 4.80 -2.82 32.68
N LEU A 119 4.38 -3.18 31.46
CA LEU A 119 3.46 -2.41 30.63
C LEU A 119 1.99 -2.80 30.82
N VAL A 120 1.66 -3.76 31.68
CA VAL A 120 0.26 -4.15 31.96
C VAL A 120 -0.58 -2.91 32.33
N GLY A 121 -1.73 -2.76 31.68
CA GLY A 121 -2.62 -1.61 31.87
C GLY A 121 -2.25 -0.35 31.08
N ASN A 122 -1.04 -0.26 30.51
CA ASN A 122 -0.66 0.86 29.64
C ASN A 122 -1.23 0.69 28.22
N THR A 123 -1.24 1.79 27.46
CA THR A 123 -1.58 1.77 26.03
C THR A 123 -0.30 1.77 25.20
N VAL A 124 -0.21 0.85 24.26
CA VAL A 124 0.92 0.74 23.31
C VAL A 124 0.42 0.96 21.89
N THR A 125 1.34 1.31 21.00
CA THR A 125 1.12 1.37 19.56
C THR A 125 1.69 0.12 18.92
N ILE A 126 0.88 -0.58 18.15
CA ILE A 126 1.26 -1.73 17.35
C ILE A 126 1.44 -1.25 15.92
N GLU A 127 2.60 -1.53 15.33
CA GLU A 127 2.88 -1.35 13.90
C GLU A 127 3.15 -2.73 13.28
N ALA A 128 2.19 -3.21 12.49
CA ALA A 128 2.26 -4.53 11.87
C ALA A 128 2.54 -4.41 10.38
N SER A 129 3.67 -4.98 9.98
CA SER A 129 4.08 -5.14 8.59
C SER A 129 3.54 -6.44 7.99
N GLY A 130 4.04 -6.85 6.82
CA GLY A 130 3.66 -8.13 6.22
C GLY A 130 4.10 -9.33 7.05
N SER A 131 5.22 -9.20 7.77
CA SER A 131 5.91 -10.32 8.43
C SER A 131 6.25 -10.08 9.90
N VAL A 132 6.22 -8.83 10.38
CA VAL A 132 6.64 -8.44 11.73
C VAL A 132 5.61 -7.56 12.39
N VAL A 133 5.33 -7.82 13.67
CA VAL A 133 4.54 -6.97 14.56
C VAL A 133 5.50 -6.27 15.52
N SER A 134 5.63 -4.95 15.37
CA SER A 134 6.44 -4.10 16.26
C SER A 134 5.53 -3.39 17.26
N ILE A 135 5.93 -3.37 18.53
CA ILE A 135 5.12 -2.78 19.61
C ILE A 135 5.93 -1.66 20.27
N TYR A 136 5.31 -0.49 20.37
CA TYR A 136 5.92 0.73 20.89
C TYR A 136 5.17 1.26 22.10
N HIS A 137 5.92 1.79 23.06
CA HIS A 137 5.40 2.55 24.20
C HIS A 137 6.07 3.92 24.19
N HIS A 138 5.27 5.01 24.22
CA HIS A 138 5.79 6.38 24.11
C HIS A 138 6.78 6.59 22.95
N ASN A 139 6.47 6.06 21.77
CA ASN A 139 7.30 6.11 20.56
C ASN A 139 8.67 5.40 20.67
N GLN A 140 8.91 4.62 21.72
CA GLN A 140 10.07 3.76 21.85
C GLN A 140 9.69 2.32 21.53
N LEU A 141 10.51 1.65 20.72
CA LEU A 141 10.32 0.25 20.37
C LEU A 141 10.55 -0.60 21.63
N VAL A 142 9.53 -1.36 22.02
CA VAL A 142 9.58 -2.23 23.21
C VAL A 142 9.93 -3.64 22.81
N THR A 143 9.24 -4.18 21.80
CA THR A 143 9.46 -5.56 21.34
C THR A 143 8.99 -5.73 19.90
N GLN A 144 9.46 -6.80 19.26
CA GLN A 144 9.05 -7.22 17.93
C GLN A 144 8.75 -8.72 17.95
N HIS A 145 7.76 -9.13 17.16
CA HIS A 145 7.40 -10.52 16.97
C HIS A 145 7.27 -10.82 15.48
N ALA A 146 7.58 -12.06 15.08
CA ALA A 146 7.13 -12.56 13.80
C ALA A 146 5.59 -12.58 13.78
N LYS A 147 4.99 -12.05 12.72
CA LYS A 147 3.54 -12.04 12.54
C LYS A 147 3.05 -13.47 12.33
N SER A 148 2.16 -13.91 13.20
CA SER A 148 1.50 -15.21 13.09
C SER A 148 0.55 -15.24 11.89
N ALA A 149 0.59 -16.34 11.13
CA ALA A 149 -0.40 -16.65 10.10
C ALA A 149 -1.67 -17.32 10.67
N ASN A 150 -1.62 -17.76 11.94
CA ASN A 150 -2.70 -18.47 12.60
C ASN A 150 -3.53 -17.52 13.48
N ASP A 151 -4.85 -17.69 13.43
CA ASP A 151 -5.79 -17.03 14.33
C ASP A 151 -5.83 -17.73 15.70
N GLY A 152 -6.08 -16.98 16.77
CA GLY A 152 -6.41 -17.49 18.10
C GLY A 152 -5.21 -17.97 18.95
N GLY A 153 -3.98 -17.69 18.52
CA GLY A 153 -2.76 -18.10 19.23
C GLY A 153 -2.11 -17.00 20.09
N PHE A 154 -1.04 -17.41 20.76
CA PHE A 154 -0.17 -16.54 21.58
C PHE A 154 1.28 -16.63 21.08
N SER A 155 1.91 -15.48 20.90
CA SER A 155 3.35 -15.34 20.67
C SER A 155 3.98 -14.72 21.91
N THR A 156 4.47 -15.59 22.79
CA THR A 156 4.99 -15.21 24.10
C THR A 156 6.51 -15.34 24.16
N GLN A 157 7.20 -14.25 24.48
CA GLN A 157 8.62 -14.28 24.82
C GLN A 157 8.77 -14.45 26.32
N LYS A 158 9.65 -15.34 26.76
CA LYS A 158 9.85 -15.64 28.19
C LYS A 158 10.29 -14.40 28.98
N GLU A 159 11.11 -13.55 28.37
CA GLU A 159 11.62 -12.30 28.94
C GLU A 159 10.53 -11.29 29.30
N HIS A 160 9.33 -11.45 28.72
CA HIS A 160 8.19 -10.57 29.02
C HIS A 160 7.43 -10.98 30.29
N MET A 161 7.58 -12.24 30.72
CA MET A 161 6.90 -12.76 31.90
C MET A 161 7.52 -12.19 33.18
N PRO A 162 6.73 -11.96 34.25
CA PRO A 162 7.29 -11.68 35.58
C PRO A 162 7.99 -12.94 36.13
N ASP A 163 9.00 -12.75 36.98
CA ASP A 163 9.82 -13.84 37.53
C ASP A 163 9.00 -14.97 38.19
N SER A 164 7.85 -14.62 38.79
CA SER A 164 6.93 -15.56 39.42
C SER A 164 6.20 -16.50 38.43
N HIS A 165 6.18 -16.17 37.15
CA HIS A 165 5.53 -16.95 36.08
C HIS A 165 6.54 -17.68 35.18
N VAL A 166 7.84 -17.47 35.38
CA VAL A 166 8.90 -18.20 34.67
C VAL A 166 9.12 -19.54 35.40
N LYS A 167 8.58 -20.63 34.85
CA LYS A 167 8.91 -22.00 35.26
C LYS A 167 9.99 -22.61 34.37
#